data_AF-A0A399NQ34-F1
#
_entry.id   AF-A0A399NQ34-F1
#
_cell.length_a   1.000
_cell.length_b   1.000
_cell.length_c   1.000
_cell.angle_alpha   90.00
_cell.angle_beta   90.00
_cell.angle_gamma   90.00
#
_symmetry.space_group_name_H-M   'P 1'
#
loop_
_entity.id
_entity.type
_entity.pdbx_description
1 polymer ?
#
loop_
_entity_poly.entity_id
_entity_poly.type
_entity_poly.pdbx_seq_one_letter_code
_entity_poly.pdbx_strand_id
1 'polypeptide(L)'
;RALRDTSPVALLGALPALDAPELRRLARAIPDTIRELVRRPPSVSGVAAWWSGLAEAERRDLAEGMPELVGNLEGIPVVERDAANRRFLDQRERELHASSATTPGRGAQQSIGRGLAMLAEV
;
A
#
# COMPACT_ATOMS: atom_id res chain seq x y z
N ARG A 1 11.94 -14.00 10.97
CA ARG A 1 11.52 -15.39 10.64
C ARG A 1 9.99 -15.57 10.73
N ALA A 2 9.28 -14.91 11.66
CA ALA A 2 7.84 -15.10 11.89
C ALA A 2 6.86 -14.57 10.81
N LEU A 3 7.19 -13.50 10.07
CA LEU A 3 6.25 -12.90 9.10
C LEU A 3 5.99 -13.75 7.84
N ARG A 4 6.89 -14.71 7.51
CA ARG A 4 6.76 -15.52 6.29
C ARG A 4 5.64 -16.57 6.36
N ASP A 5 5.26 -16.98 7.57
CA ASP A 5 4.26 -18.03 7.81
C ASP A 5 2.93 -17.48 8.33
N THR A 6 2.78 -16.14 8.38
CA THR A 6 1.55 -15.50 8.84
C THR A 6 0.51 -15.55 7.73
N SER A 7 -0.65 -16.15 8.01
CA SER A 7 -1.79 -16.13 7.09
C SER A 7 -2.17 -14.69 6.73
N PRO A 8 -2.56 -14.39 5.48
CA PRO A 8 -3.00 -13.06 5.07
C PRO A 8 -4.10 -12.46 5.98
N VAL A 9 -4.97 -13.30 6.54
CA VAL A 9 -5.99 -12.88 7.53
C VAL A 9 -5.38 -12.49 8.87
N ALA A 10 -4.40 -13.26 9.35
CA ALA A 10 -3.71 -12.97 10.60
C ALA A 10 -2.89 -11.68 10.49
N LEU A 11 -2.35 -11.38 9.30
CA LEU A 11 -1.69 -10.11 9.03
C LEU A 11 -2.66 -8.93 9.20
N LEU A 12 -3.83 -8.97 8.56
CA LEU A 12 -4.85 -7.91 8.69
C LEU A 12 -5.25 -7.66 10.15
N GLY A 13 -5.36 -8.71 10.96
CA GLY A 13 -5.66 -8.57 12.38
C GLY A 13 -4.56 -7.91 13.21
N ALA A 14 -3.31 -7.94 12.75
CA ALA A 14 -2.18 -7.37 13.48
C ALA A 14 -1.85 -5.92 13.08
N LEU A 15 -2.22 -5.48 11.88
CA LEU A 15 -1.88 -4.15 11.37
C LEU A 15 -2.39 -2.97 12.24
N PRO A 16 -3.62 -2.99 12.80
CA PRO A 16 -4.14 -1.85 13.58
C PRO A 16 -3.33 -1.52 14.83
N ALA A 17 -2.52 -2.46 15.33
CA ALA A 17 -1.65 -2.24 16.49
C ALA A 17 -0.40 -1.40 16.17
N LEU A 18 -0.16 -1.08 14.90
CA LEU A 18 1.02 -0.37 14.42
C LEU A 18 0.67 1.05 13.99
N ASP A 19 1.55 2.00 14.28
CA ASP A 19 1.42 3.37 13.79
C ASP A 19 1.80 3.51 12.31
N ALA A 20 1.47 4.65 11.68
CA ALA A 20 1.80 4.88 10.27
C ALA A 20 3.31 4.69 9.94
N PRO A 21 4.28 5.21 10.72
CA PRO A 21 5.70 4.90 10.53
C PRO A 21 6.06 3.41 10.55
N GLU A 22 5.52 2.64 11.48
CA GLU A 22 5.71 1.20 11.61
C GLU A 22 5.11 0.44 10.43
N LEU A 23 3.89 0.80 10.04
CA LEU A 23 3.21 0.27 8.87
C LEU A 23 4.00 0.52 7.59
N ARG A 24 4.56 1.72 7.39
CA ARG A 24 5.45 2.03 6.24
C ARG A 24 6.70 1.16 6.24
N ARG A 25 7.32 0.95 7.41
CA ARG A 25 8.51 0.10 7.53
C ARG A 25 8.17 -1.35 7.19
N LEU A 26 7.05 -1.84 7.71
CA LEU A 26 6.57 -3.18 7.42
C LEU A 26 6.25 -3.35 5.93
N ALA A 27 5.56 -2.41 5.30
CA ALA A 27 5.20 -2.47 3.89
C ALA A 27 6.42 -2.64 2.98
N ARG A 28 7.50 -1.90 3.26
CA ARG A 28 8.78 -2.06 2.54
C ARG A 28 9.48 -3.38 2.82
N ALA A 29 9.27 -3.98 3.99
CA ALA A 29 9.87 -5.24 4.37
C ALA A 29 9.14 -6.48 3.80
N ILE A 30 7.83 -6.36 3.53
CA ILE A 30 6.98 -7.48 3.05
C ILE A 30 6.14 -7.12 1.81
N PRO A 31 6.71 -6.52 0.74
CA PRO A 31 5.93 -6.07 -0.41
C PRO A 31 5.20 -7.22 -1.13
N ASP A 32 5.80 -8.40 -1.20
CA ASP A 32 5.17 -9.56 -1.85
C ASP A 32 3.97 -10.09 -1.05
N THR A 33 4.01 -10.01 0.28
CA THR A 33 2.87 -10.38 1.12
C THR A 33 1.70 -9.42 0.94
N ILE A 34 1.96 -8.12 0.77
CA ILE A 34 0.91 -7.12 0.48
C ILE A 34 0.28 -7.41 -0.88
N ARG A 35 1.09 -7.59 -1.93
CA ARG A 35 0.59 -7.93 -3.27
C ARG A 35 -0.22 -9.22 -3.26
N GLU A 36 0.23 -10.20 -2.49
CA GLU A 36 -0.44 -11.47 -2.36
C GLU A 36 -1.79 -11.36 -1.65
N LEU A 37 -1.87 -10.56 -0.59
CA LEU A 37 -3.11 -10.25 0.11
C LEU A 37 -4.09 -9.46 -0.80
N VAL A 38 -3.59 -8.56 -1.63
CA VAL A 38 -4.40 -7.86 -2.65
C VAL A 38 -4.89 -8.82 -3.73
N ARG A 39 -4.05 -9.76 -4.18
CA ARG A 39 -4.39 -10.74 -5.23
C ARG A 39 -5.35 -11.82 -4.74
N ARG A 40 -5.26 -12.20 -3.47
CA ARG A 40 -6.12 -13.19 -2.80
C ARG A 40 -6.65 -12.59 -1.48
N PRO A 41 -7.57 -11.62 -1.56
CA PRO A 41 -8.10 -10.98 -0.36
C PRO A 41 -9.03 -11.94 0.39
N PRO A 42 -9.28 -11.69 1.69
CA PRO A 42 -10.44 -12.25 2.38
C PRO A 42 -11.74 -11.86 1.67
N SER A 43 -12.87 -12.41 2.12
CA SER A 43 -14.17 -12.00 1.57
C SER A 43 -14.40 -10.50 1.76
N VAL A 44 -15.12 -9.89 0.81
CA VAL A 44 -15.53 -8.47 0.87
C VAL A 44 -16.22 -8.15 2.20
N SER A 45 -17.09 -9.04 2.67
CA SER A 45 -17.76 -8.91 3.96
C SER A 45 -16.79 -8.98 5.15
N GLY A 46 -15.75 -9.81 5.07
CA GLY A 46 -14.71 -9.91 6.10
C GLY A 46 -13.84 -8.66 6.17
N VAL A 47 -13.45 -8.12 5.02
CA VAL A 47 -12.73 -6.84 4.94
C VAL A 47 -13.59 -5.69 5.47
N ALA A 48 -14.86 -5.62 5.08
CA ALA A 48 -15.79 -4.59 5.55
C ALA A 48 -15.97 -4.65 7.07
N ALA A 49 -16.16 -5.85 7.63
CA ALA A 49 -16.27 -6.05 9.07
C ALA A 49 -15.00 -5.61 9.79
N TRP A 50 -13.83 -6.05 9.31
CA TRP A 50 -12.52 -5.65 9.84
C TRP A 50 -12.37 -4.13 9.84
N TRP A 51 -12.56 -3.47 8.69
CA TRP A 51 -12.40 -2.02 8.55
C TRP A 51 -13.36 -1.22 9.43
N SER A 52 -14.61 -1.68 9.54
CA SER A 52 -15.64 -1.04 10.37
C SER A 52 -15.36 -1.16 11.88
N GLY A 53 -14.65 -2.22 12.28
CA GLY A 53 -14.28 -2.47 13.67
C GLY A 53 -13.09 -1.64 14.16
N LEU A 54 -12.38 -0.96 13.26
CA LEU A 54 -11.22 -0.14 13.60
C LEU A 54 -11.63 1.18 14.26
N ALA A 55 -10.75 1.71 15.11
CA ALA A 55 -10.81 3.10 15.53
C ALA A 55 -10.49 4.03 14.34
N GLU A 56 -10.94 5.29 14.42
CA GLU A 56 -10.63 6.27 13.37
C GLU A 56 -9.13 6.50 13.22
N ALA A 57 -8.38 6.51 14.32
CA ALA A 57 -6.92 6.63 14.29
C ALA A 57 -6.27 5.48 13.50
N GLU A 58 -6.66 4.24 13.77
CA GLU A 58 -6.13 3.06 13.08
C GLU A 58 -6.42 3.08 11.57
N ARG A 59 -7.63 3.51 11.17
CA ARG A 59 -7.96 3.72 9.73
C ARG A 59 -7.05 4.76 9.09
N ARG A 60 -6.80 5.88 9.77
CA ARG A 60 -5.89 6.92 9.29
C ARG A 60 -4.46 6.39 9.16
N ASP A 61 -3.98 5.68 10.17
CA ASP A 61 -2.64 5.07 10.18
C ASP A 61 -2.47 4.05 9.05
N LEU A 62 -3.47 3.19 8.81
CA LEU A 62 -3.48 2.27 7.67
C LEU A 62 -3.47 2.99 6.33
N ALA A 63 -4.32 4.01 6.16
CA ALA A 63 -4.41 4.77 4.91
C ALA A 63 -3.17 5.63 4.64
N GLU A 64 -2.38 5.97 5.66
CA GLU A 64 -1.10 6.66 5.50
C GLU A 64 0.08 5.68 5.35
N GLY A 65 0.04 4.58 6.09
CA GLY A 65 1.13 3.64 6.25
C GLY A 65 1.18 2.52 5.21
N MET A 66 0.01 2.06 4.75
CA MET A 66 -0.15 1.03 3.73
C MET A 66 -1.21 1.40 2.68
N PRO A 67 -1.03 2.54 1.97
CA PRO A 67 -2.04 3.03 1.03
C PRO A 67 -2.31 2.06 -0.13
N GLU A 68 -1.31 1.31 -0.59
CA GLU A 68 -1.48 0.25 -1.60
C GLU A 68 -2.47 -0.83 -1.14
N LEU A 69 -2.40 -1.22 0.13
CA LEU A 69 -3.30 -2.23 0.67
C LEU A 69 -4.73 -1.67 0.79
N VAL A 70 -4.87 -0.50 1.43
CA VAL A 70 -6.18 0.13 1.64
C VAL A 70 -6.88 0.43 0.32
N GLY A 71 -6.16 0.95 -0.67
CA GLY A 71 -6.72 1.31 -1.97
C GLY A 71 -7.27 0.13 -2.79
N ASN A 72 -6.70 -1.06 -2.59
CA ASN A 72 -7.01 -2.25 -3.39
C ASN A 72 -7.97 -3.24 -2.72
N LEU A 73 -8.28 -3.10 -1.43
CA LEU A 73 -9.17 -4.03 -0.73
C LEU A 73 -10.65 -3.66 -0.89
N GLU A 74 -11.40 -4.51 -1.61
CA GLU A 74 -12.87 -4.44 -1.68
C GLU A 74 -13.50 -4.65 -0.29
N GLY A 75 -14.53 -3.86 0.03
CA GLY A 75 -15.15 -3.83 1.36
C GLY A 75 -14.74 -2.62 2.20
N ILE A 76 -13.66 -1.93 1.82
CA ILE A 76 -13.33 -0.59 2.34
C ILE A 76 -14.17 0.45 1.56
N PRO A 77 -14.71 1.50 2.23
CA PRO A 77 -15.46 2.55 1.56
C PRO A 77 -14.70 3.20 0.40
N VAL A 78 -15.40 3.48 -0.70
CA VAL A 78 -14.76 3.96 -1.95
C VAL A 78 -13.97 5.26 -1.74
N VAL A 79 -14.43 6.13 -0.85
CA VAL A 79 -13.75 7.40 -0.52
C VAL A 79 -12.42 7.19 0.20
N GLU A 80 -12.34 6.17 1.06
CA GLU A 80 -11.10 5.81 1.76
C GLU A 80 -10.10 5.18 0.79
N ARG A 81 -10.61 4.34 -0.13
CA ARG A 81 -9.81 3.72 -1.19
C ARG A 81 -9.25 4.75 -2.16
N ASP A 82 -10.06 5.71 -2.61
CA ASP A 82 -9.62 6.80 -3.49
C ASP A 82 -8.53 7.64 -2.82
N ALA A 83 -8.74 8.05 -1.56
CA ALA A 83 -7.75 8.80 -0.80
C ALA A 83 -6.44 8.02 -0.63
N ALA A 84 -6.50 6.73 -0.35
CA ALA A 84 -5.33 5.87 -0.26
C ALA A 84 -4.62 5.70 -1.61
N ASN A 85 -5.36 5.48 -2.70
CA ASN A 85 -4.79 5.36 -4.04
C ASN A 85 -4.06 6.63 -4.47
N ARG A 86 -4.65 7.82 -4.26
CA ARG A 86 -3.98 9.10 -4.54
C ARG A 86 -2.66 9.23 -3.77
N ARG A 87 -2.67 8.94 -2.47
CA ARG A 87 -1.44 8.94 -1.65
C ARG A 87 -0.40 7.96 -2.16
N PHE A 88 -0.80 6.78 -2.61
CA PHE A 88 0.12 5.79 -3.17
C PHE A 88 0.75 6.30 -4.48
N LEU A 89 -0.03 6.86 -5.39
CA LEU A 89 0.46 7.43 -6.64
C LEU A 89 1.44 8.57 -6.38
N ASP A 90 1.11 9.49 -5.49
CA ASP A 90 1.98 10.60 -5.07
C ASP A 90 3.33 10.10 -4.50
N GLN A 91 3.30 9.01 -3.71
CA GLN A 91 4.51 8.41 -3.16
C GLN A 91 5.38 7.80 -4.26
N ARG A 92 4.76 7.06 -5.19
CA ARG A 92 5.46 6.40 -6.31
C ARG A 92 6.07 7.41 -7.26
N GLU A 93 5.38 8.50 -7.54
CA GLU A 93 5.90 9.60 -8.35
C GLU A 93 7.17 10.21 -7.71
N ARG A 94 7.13 10.53 -6.41
CA ARG A 94 8.30 11.04 -5.68
C ARG A 94 9.49 10.08 -5.71
N GLU A 95 9.24 8.78 -5.54
CA GLU A 95 10.29 7.75 -5.58
C GLU A 95 10.90 7.60 -6.97
N LEU A 96 10.09 7.66 -8.03
CA LEU A 96 10.56 7.65 -9.41
C LEU A 96 11.41 8.91 -9.70
N HIS A 97 10.96 10.09 -9.30
CA HIS A 97 11.76 11.31 -9.43
C HIS A 97 13.10 11.23 -8.70
N ALA A 98 13.11 10.76 -7.45
CA ALA A 98 14.34 10.58 -6.68
C ALA A 98 15.32 9.57 -7.34
N SER A 99 14.78 8.49 -7.92
CA SER A 99 15.58 7.49 -8.64
C SER A 99 16.17 8.04 -9.94
N SER A 100 15.44 8.93 -10.62
CA SER A 100 15.91 9.58 -11.86
C SER A 100 17.10 10.51 -11.62
N ALA A 101 17.12 11.18 -10.47
CA ALA A 101 18.19 12.11 -10.10
C ALA A 101 19.50 11.40 -9.72
N THR A 102 19.42 10.12 -9.32
CA THR A 102 20.54 9.39 -8.71
C THR A 102 21.13 8.29 -9.59
N THR A 103 20.47 7.90 -10.70
CA THR A 103 20.91 6.76 -11.54
C THR A 103 21.57 7.23 -12.85
N PRO A 104 22.90 7.07 -13.02
CA PRO A 104 23.57 7.36 -14.29
C PRO A 104 23.32 6.23 -15.30
N GLY A 105 22.75 6.55 -16.47
CA GLY A 105 22.66 5.62 -17.59
C GLY A 105 21.38 5.75 -18.42
N ARG A 106 21.54 5.80 -19.75
CA ARG A 106 20.43 6.02 -20.71
C ARG A 106 19.30 4.99 -20.62
N GLY A 107 19.58 3.75 -20.20
CA GLY A 107 18.56 2.69 -20.07
C GLY A 107 17.66 2.87 -18.84
N ALA A 108 18.25 3.17 -17.67
CA ALA A 108 17.51 3.41 -16.44
C ALA A 108 16.70 4.72 -16.48
N GLN A 109 17.24 5.77 -17.12
CA GLN A 109 16.49 7.02 -17.32
C GLN A 109 15.25 6.81 -18.21
N GLN A 110 15.33 5.95 -19.24
CA GLN A 110 14.18 5.67 -20.10
C GLN A 110 13.07 4.89 -19.38
N SER A 111 13.40 3.92 -18.52
CA SER A 111 12.39 3.17 -17.76
C SER A 111 11.70 4.06 -16.72
N ILE A 112 12.46 4.92 -16.03
CA ILE A 112 11.90 5.89 -15.07
C ILE A 112 11.03 6.92 -15.80
N GLY A 113 11.48 7.44 -16.94
CA GLY A 113 10.71 8.38 -17.76
C GLY A 113 9.37 7.80 -18.23
N ARG A 114 9.34 6.52 -18.65
CA ARG A 114 8.09 5.82 -18.98
C ARG A 114 7.17 5.66 -17.76
N GLY A 115 7.74 5.35 -16.59
CA GLY A 115 6.97 5.25 -15.35
C GLY A 115 6.28 6.55 -14.97
N LEU A 116 6.99 7.68 -15.07
CA LEU A 116 6.43 9.01 -14.82
C LEU A 116 5.34 9.37 -15.84
N ALA A 117 5.55 9.07 -17.13
CA ALA A 117 4.54 9.30 -18.16
C ALA A 117 3.25 8.53 -17.91
N MET A 118 3.34 7.26 -17.49
CA MET A 118 2.15 6.46 -17.15
C MET A 118 1.37 7.03 -15.96
N LEU A 119 2.04 7.60 -14.95
CA LEU A 119 1.36 8.21 -13.79
C LEU A 119 0.64 9.51 -14.16
N ALA A 120 1.13 10.25 -15.16
CA ALA A 120 0.51 11.49 -15.64
C ALA A 120 -0.77 11.27 -16.46
N GLU A 121 -1.04 10.04 -16.90
CA GLU A 121 -2.20 9.66 -17.72
C GLU A 121 -3.39 9.09 -16.91
N VAL A 122 -3.29 9.03 -15.58
CA VAL A 122 -4.33 8.52 -14.65
C VAL A 122 -5.14 9.67 -14.07
#